data_AF-Q3LBY8-F1
#
_entry.id   AF-Q3LBY8-F1
#
_cell.length_a   1.000
_cell.length_b   1.000
_cell.length_c   1.000
_cell.angle_alpha   90.00
_cell.angle_beta   90.00
_cell.angle_gamma   90.00
#
_symmetry.space_group_name_H-M   'P 1'
#
loop_
_entity.id
_entity.type
_entity.pdbx_description
1 polymer ?
#
loop_
_entity_poly.entity_id
_entity_poly.type
_entity_poly.pdbx_seq_one_letter_code
_entity_poly.pdbx_strand_id
1 'polypeptide(L)'
;VRIRLTEQKDAVLNKLKNMKIIFIIDECHRSQAGEMRQKITSSFPRAQFLGFTGTPILKQENANLKTTDDLFEKCRHKYLLINAIKDHNVVPWEIFYLKNNDKITSNHELIVTDILKKHYENTNKAKFNALMTVSKIENLMSYYKLFKNKKPPFKIAAIFHELELQDLDKTDNLNFTTKQKQIKNHKNEKNLAEIINDYN
;
A
#
# COMPACT_ATOMS: atom_id res chain seq x y z
N VAL A 1 -14.83 12.92 -23.25
CA VAL A 1 -14.39 12.41 -24.57
C VAL A 1 -14.35 10.89 -24.52
N ARG A 2 -15.31 10.23 -25.17
CA ARG A 2 -15.43 8.77 -25.25
C ARG A 2 -14.50 8.33 -26.37
N ILE A 3 -13.35 7.74 -26.06
CA ILE A 3 -12.37 7.34 -27.08
C ILE A 3 -12.97 6.17 -27.86
N ARG A 4 -13.39 6.42 -29.12
CA ARG A 4 -13.72 5.38 -30.10
C ARG A 4 -12.46 4.53 -30.34
N LEU A 5 -12.54 3.25 -29.99
CA LEU A 5 -11.57 2.22 -30.39
C LEU A 5 -11.57 2.17 -31.91
N THR A 6 -10.45 2.52 -32.53
CA THR A 6 -10.29 2.68 -33.98
C THR A 6 -9.11 1.84 -34.46
N GLU A 7 -9.26 1.22 -35.63
CA GLU A 7 -8.39 0.23 -36.29
C GLU A 7 -6.88 0.58 -36.33
N GLN A 8 -6.53 1.87 -36.17
CA GLN A 8 -5.14 2.32 -36.04
C GLN A 8 -4.42 1.76 -34.80
N LYS A 9 -5.14 1.49 -33.71
CA LYS A 9 -4.53 0.89 -32.50
C LYS A 9 -4.07 -0.54 -32.76
N ASP A 10 -4.83 -1.32 -33.54
CA ASP A 10 -4.52 -2.72 -33.80
C ASP A 10 -3.31 -2.87 -34.74
N ALA A 11 -3.18 -1.99 -35.73
CA ALA A 11 -2.00 -1.95 -36.60
C ALA A 11 -0.72 -1.62 -35.83
N VAL A 12 -0.76 -0.63 -34.93
CA VAL A 12 0.36 -0.26 -34.07
C VAL A 12 0.69 -1.39 -33.08
N LEU A 13 -0.34 -1.98 -32.46
CA LEU A 13 -0.15 -3.08 -31.52
C LEU A 13 0.49 -4.28 -32.22
N ASN A 14 0.01 -4.68 -33.40
CA ASN A 14 0.57 -5.79 -34.18
C ASN A 14 2.02 -5.54 -34.59
N LYS A 15 2.41 -4.29 -34.90
CA LYS A 15 3.82 -3.93 -35.14
C LYS A 15 4.67 -4.12 -33.88
N LEU A 16 4.15 -3.72 -32.71
CA LEU A 16 4.84 -3.88 -31.42
C LEU A 16 4.98 -5.34 -31.00
N LYS A 17 4.01 -6.21 -31.29
CA LYS A 17 4.06 -7.65 -30.97
C LYS A 17 5.30 -8.35 -31.54
N ASN A 18 5.76 -7.91 -32.70
CA ASN A 18 6.91 -8.49 -33.40
C ASN A 18 8.25 -7.89 -32.99
N MET A 19 8.25 -6.83 -32.16
CA MET A 19 9.46 -6.21 -31.64
C MET A 19 9.99 -6.96 -30.41
N LYS A 20 11.30 -6.79 -30.16
CA LYS A 20 11.91 -7.19 -28.88
C LYS A 20 11.55 -6.13 -27.85
N ILE A 21 10.67 -6.48 -26.92
CA ILE A 21 10.21 -5.58 -25.86
C ILE A 21 10.74 -6.07 -24.52
N ILE A 22 11.22 -5.13 -23.70
CA ILE A 22 11.58 -5.39 -22.31
C ILE A 22 10.65 -4.57 -21.42
N PHE A 23 9.96 -5.23 -20.51
CA PHE A 23 9.19 -4.61 -19.44
C PHE A 23 10.04 -4.52 -18.18
N ILE A 24 10.15 -3.33 -17.62
CA ILE A 24 10.76 -3.09 -16.32
C ILE A 24 9.62 -2.76 -15.36
N ILE A 25 9.47 -3.55 -14.30
CA ILE A 25 8.39 -3.44 -13.33
C ILE A 25 9.00 -3.13 -11.96
N ASP A 26 8.64 -1.99 -11.42
CA ASP A 26 8.96 -1.60 -10.05
C ASP A 26 7.90 -2.11 -9.06
N GLU A 27 8.30 -2.38 -7.82
CA GLU A 27 7.47 -2.94 -6.75
C GLU A 27 6.59 -4.14 -7.19
N CYS A 28 7.20 -5.13 -7.84
CA CYS A 28 6.50 -6.21 -8.54
C CYS A 28 5.89 -7.31 -7.63
N HIS A 29 5.48 -6.98 -6.40
CA HIS A 29 5.17 -7.93 -5.33
C HIS A 29 3.72 -8.38 -5.21
N ARG A 30 2.69 -7.72 -5.76
CA ARG A 30 1.30 -8.21 -5.54
C ARG A 30 0.22 -7.83 -6.54
N SER A 31 0.14 -6.57 -6.95
CA SER A 31 -1.05 -6.08 -7.68
C SER A 31 -1.03 -6.37 -9.18
N GLN A 32 0.10 -6.83 -9.71
CA GLN A 32 0.30 -7.00 -11.15
C GLN A 32 0.25 -8.45 -11.62
N ALA A 33 0.22 -9.43 -10.71
CA ALA A 33 0.29 -10.85 -11.06
C ALA A 33 -1.00 -11.43 -11.68
N GLY A 34 -2.12 -10.68 -11.63
CA GLY A 34 -3.42 -11.09 -12.14
C GLY A 34 -3.63 -10.85 -13.64
N GLU A 35 -4.87 -10.50 -14.02
CA GLU A 35 -5.30 -10.34 -15.41
C GLU A 35 -4.40 -9.41 -16.25
N MET A 36 -3.84 -8.36 -15.66
CA MET A 36 -3.00 -7.40 -16.40
C MET A 36 -1.75 -8.06 -16.95
N ARG A 37 -1.01 -8.81 -16.12
CA ARG A 37 0.16 -9.55 -16.58
C ARG A 37 -0.21 -10.64 -17.56
N GLN A 38 -1.31 -11.37 -17.34
CA GLN A 38 -1.79 -12.36 -18.31
C GLN A 38 -2.06 -11.70 -19.68
N LYS A 39 -2.78 -10.57 -19.71
CA LYS A 39 -3.07 -9.81 -20.94
C LYS A 39 -1.79 -9.33 -21.62
N ILE A 40 -0.81 -8.82 -20.86
CA ILE A 40 0.47 -8.36 -21.40
C ILE A 40 1.28 -9.54 -21.96
N THR A 41 1.45 -10.63 -21.21
CA THR A 41 2.19 -11.81 -21.65
C THR A 41 1.54 -12.48 -22.87
N SER A 42 0.20 -12.57 -22.92
CA SER A 42 -0.53 -13.07 -24.09
C SER A 42 -0.43 -12.13 -25.30
N SER A 43 -0.40 -10.82 -25.07
CA SER A 43 -0.28 -9.85 -26.16
C SER A 43 1.14 -9.78 -26.72
N PHE A 44 2.16 -9.98 -25.89
CA PHE A 44 3.58 -9.84 -26.24
C PHE A 44 4.37 -11.10 -25.89
N PRO A 45 4.22 -12.20 -26.65
CA PRO A 45 4.83 -13.50 -26.31
C PRO A 45 6.37 -13.48 -26.38
N ARG A 46 6.97 -12.47 -27.02
CA ARG A 46 8.43 -12.29 -27.14
C ARG A 46 9.00 -11.29 -26.12
N ALA A 47 8.19 -10.77 -25.22
CA ALA A 47 8.64 -9.79 -24.26
C ALA A 47 9.43 -10.42 -23.11
N GLN A 48 10.43 -9.71 -22.62
CA GLN A 48 11.18 -10.06 -21.42
C GLN A 48 10.75 -9.17 -20.25
N PHE A 49 10.79 -9.71 -19.03
CA PHE A 49 10.36 -9.00 -17.83
C PHE A 49 11.51 -8.91 -16.83
N LEU A 50 11.82 -7.69 -16.41
CA LEU A 50 12.72 -7.37 -15.30
C LEU A 50 11.89 -6.81 -14.16
N GLY A 51 11.95 -7.46 -13.00
CA GLY A 51 11.20 -7.05 -11.81
C GLY A 51 12.14 -6.57 -10.71
N PHE A 52 11.81 -5.44 -10.09
CA PHE A 52 12.42 -4.93 -8.88
C PHE A 52 11.38 -4.97 -7.77
N THR A 53 11.77 -5.43 -6.57
CA THR A 53 10.91 -5.41 -5.39
C THR A 53 11.75 -5.47 -4.12
N GLY A 54 11.37 -4.69 -3.11
CA GLY A 54 11.90 -4.83 -1.75
C GLY A 54 11.24 -5.98 -0.96
N THR A 55 10.10 -6.49 -1.41
CA THR A 55 9.26 -7.47 -0.69
C THR A 55 8.84 -8.64 -1.60
N PRO A 56 9.74 -9.60 -1.90
CA PRO A 56 9.39 -10.75 -2.73
C PRO A 56 8.41 -11.70 -2.03
N ILE A 57 7.44 -12.26 -2.76
CA ILE A 57 6.54 -13.32 -2.27
C ILE A 57 7.31 -14.62 -2.16
N LEU A 58 7.35 -15.21 -0.95
CA LEU A 58 8.04 -16.48 -0.67
C LEU A 58 7.05 -17.66 -0.56
N LYS A 59 7.53 -18.88 -0.84
CA LYS A 59 6.70 -20.13 -0.87
C LYS A 59 5.93 -20.41 0.43
N GLN A 60 6.46 -19.97 1.58
CA GLN A 60 5.86 -20.21 2.89
C GLN A 60 4.70 -19.24 3.21
N GLU A 61 4.57 -18.14 2.48
CA GLU A 61 3.63 -17.08 2.85
C GLU A 61 2.20 -17.39 2.43
N ASN A 62 1.97 -18.17 1.35
CA ASN A 62 0.64 -18.60 0.90
C ASN A 62 0.74 -19.79 -0.09
N ALA A 63 0.23 -20.96 0.27
CA ALA A 63 0.25 -22.16 -0.59
C ALA A 63 -0.47 -21.98 -1.96
N ASN A 64 -1.37 -20.99 -2.06
CA ASN A 64 -2.19 -20.73 -3.25
C ASN A 64 -1.71 -19.52 -4.08
N LEU A 65 -0.64 -18.82 -3.69
CA LEU A 65 -0.09 -17.70 -4.46
C LEU A 65 1.14 -18.11 -5.27
N LYS A 66 1.21 -17.65 -6.52
CA LYS A 66 2.45 -17.70 -7.30
C LYS A 66 3.50 -16.86 -6.59
N THR A 67 4.65 -17.46 -6.29
CA THR A 67 5.78 -16.77 -5.68
C THR A 67 6.42 -15.80 -6.67
N THR A 68 7.27 -14.90 -6.17
CA THR A 68 8.04 -14.03 -7.07
C THR A 68 8.92 -14.84 -8.01
N ASP A 69 9.40 -16.01 -7.59
CA ASP A 69 10.17 -16.96 -8.43
C ASP A 69 9.30 -17.78 -9.40
N ASP A 70 7.97 -17.84 -9.22
CA ASP A 70 7.05 -18.43 -10.21
C ASP A 70 6.61 -17.38 -11.23
N LEU A 71 6.55 -16.13 -10.79
CA LEU A 71 6.17 -14.99 -11.59
C LEU A 71 7.35 -14.52 -12.44
N PHE A 72 8.53 -14.42 -11.87
CA PHE A 72 9.77 -14.08 -12.53
C PHE A 72 10.69 -15.29 -12.54
N GLU A 73 11.71 -15.30 -13.38
CA GLU A 73 12.73 -16.34 -13.29
C GLU A 73 13.56 -16.18 -12.00
N LYS A 74 14.61 -16.99 -11.88
CA LYS A 74 15.60 -16.91 -10.80
C LYS A 74 16.04 -15.48 -10.52
N CYS A 75 15.91 -15.06 -9.26
CA CYS A 75 16.46 -13.82 -8.74
C CYS A 75 17.96 -13.69 -9.10
N ARG A 76 18.32 -12.63 -9.83
CA ARG A 76 19.68 -12.39 -10.34
C ARG A 76 20.60 -11.72 -9.33
N HIS A 77 20.07 -10.83 -8.51
CA HIS A 77 20.84 -10.05 -7.54
C HIS A 77 19.97 -9.68 -6.33
N LYS A 78 20.58 -9.54 -5.15
CA LYS A 78 19.92 -9.13 -3.92
C LYS A 78 20.73 -8.04 -3.23
N TYR A 79 20.08 -6.91 -2.95
CA TYR A 79 20.58 -5.89 -2.05
C TYR A 79 19.60 -5.77 -0.89
N LEU A 80 19.98 -6.35 0.26
CA LEU A 80 19.08 -6.48 1.40
C LEU A 80 19.03 -5.19 2.22
N LEU A 81 17.97 -5.02 3.00
CA LEU A 81 17.84 -3.90 3.94
C LEU A 81 19.04 -3.81 4.91
N ILE A 82 19.60 -4.95 5.34
CA ILE A 82 20.80 -4.97 6.19
C ILE A 82 22.05 -4.41 5.48
N ASN A 83 22.16 -4.63 4.16
CA ASN A 83 23.24 -4.03 3.36
C ASN A 83 23.02 -2.52 3.26
N ALA A 84 21.79 -2.09 2.99
CA ALA A 84 21.43 -0.68 2.88
C ALA A 84 21.69 0.11 4.18
N ILE A 85 21.44 -0.50 5.33
CA ILE A 85 21.76 0.08 6.64
C ILE A 85 23.28 0.14 6.85
N LYS A 86 24.01 -0.95 6.54
CA LYS A 86 25.47 -1.01 6.67
C LYS A 86 26.18 0.03 5.80
N ASP A 87 25.66 0.26 4.60
CA ASP A 87 26.21 1.22 3.64
C ASP A 87 25.73 2.66 3.89
N HIS A 88 24.97 2.90 4.98
CA HIS A 88 24.40 4.21 5.32
C HIS A 88 23.45 4.80 4.26
N ASN A 89 22.90 3.96 3.37
CA ASN A 89 21.90 4.34 2.38
C ASN A 89 20.48 4.39 2.96
N VAL A 90 20.24 3.70 4.10
CA VAL A 90 18.97 3.68 4.82
C VAL A 90 19.22 3.91 6.31
N VAL A 91 18.37 4.72 6.95
CA VAL A 91 18.42 4.99 8.39
C VAL A 91 17.85 3.80 9.17
N PRO A 92 18.53 3.32 10.23
CA PRO A 92 18.00 2.26 11.08
C PRO A 92 16.75 2.71 11.85
N TRP A 93 15.99 1.73 12.35
CA TRP A 93 14.71 1.94 13.03
C TRP A 93 14.89 1.81 14.54
N GLU A 94 14.16 2.62 15.28
CA GLU A 94 13.99 2.46 16.72
C GLU A 94 12.54 2.07 17.02
N ILE A 95 12.34 1.00 17.78
CA ILE A 95 11.01 0.41 18.03
C ILE A 95 10.68 0.51 19.51
N PHE A 96 9.55 1.13 19.81
CA PHE A 96 9.04 1.29 21.16
C PHE A 96 7.60 0.79 21.28
N TYR A 97 7.28 0.23 22.46
CA TYR A 97 5.92 -0.18 22.80
C TYR A 97 5.40 0.68 23.94
N LEU A 98 4.26 1.34 23.74
CA LEU A 98 3.58 2.03 24.82
C LEU A 98 2.88 1.02 25.73
N LYS A 99 3.32 0.96 26.99
CA LYS A 99 2.77 0.07 28.02
C LYS A 99 2.02 0.86 29.08
N ASN A 100 0.94 0.28 29.59
CA ASN A 100 0.22 0.72 30.79
C ASN A 100 0.12 -0.47 31.74
N ASN A 101 0.65 -0.35 32.96
CA ASN A 101 0.80 -1.46 33.91
C ASN A 101 1.46 -2.71 33.27
N ASP A 102 2.61 -2.50 32.63
CA ASP A 102 3.40 -3.51 31.90
C ASP A 102 2.73 -4.22 30.71
N LYS A 103 1.49 -3.86 30.37
CA LYS A 103 0.76 -4.38 29.21
C LYS A 103 0.72 -3.37 28.09
N ILE A 104 0.90 -3.83 26.85
CA ILE A 104 0.69 -2.98 25.67
C ILE A 104 -0.75 -2.47 25.71
N THR A 105 -0.91 -1.15 25.67
CA THR A 105 -2.24 -0.54 25.78
C THR A 105 -2.86 -0.30 24.41
N SER A 106 -4.17 -0.52 24.32
CA SER A 106 -5.02 -0.11 23.19
C SER A 106 -5.90 1.10 23.56
N ASN A 107 -5.65 1.74 24.71
CA ASN A 107 -6.44 2.87 25.16
C ASN A 107 -6.07 4.12 24.35
N HIS A 108 -7.02 4.58 23.53
CA HIS A 108 -6.80 5.71 22.62
C HIS A 108 -6.43 7.01 23.34
N GLU A 109 -7.01 7.31 24.51
CA GLU A 109 -6.70 8.53 25.27
C GLU A 109 -5.26 8.55 25.79
N LEU A 110 -4.78 7.40 26.31
CA LEU A 110 -3.39 7.27 26.76
C LEU A 110 -2.42 7.42 25.59
N ILE A 111 -2.73 6.80 24.46
CA ILE A 111 -1.92 6.89 23.23
C ILE A 111 -1.86 8.33 22.73
N VAL A 112 -2.99 9.03 22.61
CA VAL A 112 -3.04 10.43 22.17
C VAL A 112 -2.25 11.32 23.13
N THR A 113 -2.42 11.13 24.44
CA THR A 113 -1.70 11.91 25.45
C THR A 113 -0.19 11.70 25.37
N ASP A 114 0.26 10.46 25.17
CA ASP A 114 1.69 10.15 25.01
C ASP A 114 2.26 10.77 23.73
N ILE A 115 1.52 10.68 22.61
CA ILE A 115 1.90 11.32 21.34
C ILE A 115 2.04 12.82 21.55
N LEU A 116 1.05 13.50 22.14
CA LEU A 116 1.12 14.96 22.37
C LEU A 116 2.33 15.37 23.21
N LYS A 117 2.67 14.58 24.24
CA LYS A 117 3.81 14.84 25.11
C LYS A 117 5.15 14.70 24.39
N LYS A 118 5.29 13.70 23.51
CA LYS A 118 6.57 13.34 22.88
C LYS A 118 6.74 13.90 21.47
N HIS A 119 5.67 14.31 20.81
CA HIS A 119 5.67 14.66 19.38
C HIS A 119 6.72 15.71 19.04
N TYR A 120 6.85 16.77 19.84
CA TYR A 120 7.82 17.84 19.58
C TYR A 120 9.26 17.34 19.57
N GLU A 121 9.67 16.54 20.56
CA GLU A 121 11.03 15.99 20.61
C GLU A 121 11.25 14.92 19.53
N ASN A 122 10.29 14.00 19.35
CA ASN A 122 10.40 12.91 18.38
C ASN A 122 10.42 13.39 16.92
N THR A 123 9.88 14.58 16.66
CA THR A 123 9.94 15.22 15.34
C THR A 123 11.14 16.15 15.17
N ASN A 124 12.11 16.08 16.10
CA ASN A 124 13.25 16.98 16.16
C ASN A 124 12.81 18.45 16.16
N LYS A 125 12.04 18.82 17.19
CA LYS A 125 11.52 20.18 17.41
C LYS A 125 10.64 20.68 16.24
N ALA A 126 9.73 19.82 15.78
CA ALA A 126 8.86 20.07 14.62
C ALA A 126 9.60 20.30 13.28
N LYS A 127 10.85 19.83 13.16
CA LYS A 127 11.57 19.80 11.88
C LYS A 127 10.98 18.77 10.91
N PHE A 128 10.41 17.69 11.44
CA PHE A 128 9.81 16.60 10.66
C PHE A 128 8.32 16.42 10.98
N ASN A 129 7.60 15.77 10.06
CA ASN A 129 6.21 15.37 10.28
C ASN A 129 6.12 13.91 10.75
N ALA A 130 4.98 13.51 11.29
CA ALA A 130 4.72 12.14 11.72
C ALA A 130 3.53 11.52 10.97
N LEU A 131 3.54 10.19 10.85
CA LEU A 131 2.41 9.40 10.34
C LEU A 131 1.90 8.48 11.45
N MET A 132 0.57 8.34 11.52
CA MET A 132 -0.10 7.41 12.42
C MET A 132 -0.99 6.48 11.60
N THR A 133 -0.68 5.18 11.64
CA THR A 133 -1.48 4.14 10.98
C THR A 133 -2.39 3.46 12.00
N VAL A 134 -3.62 3.17 11.61
CA VAL A 134 -4.60 2.52 12.48
C VAL A 134 -5.28 1.36 11.75
N SER A 135 -5.76 0.39 12.51
CA SER A 135 -6.29 -0.88 11.96
C SER A 135 -7.68 -0.77 11.34
N LYS A 136 -8.49 0.21 11.75
CA LYS A 136 -9.90 0.36 11.35
C LYS A 136 -10.31 1.82 11.24
N ILE A 137 -11.31 2.11 10.41
CA ILE A 137 -11.87 3.45 10.23
C ILE A 137 -12.48 3.97 11.55
N GLU A 138 -13.09 3.11 12.36
CA GLU A 138 -13.65 3.51 13.66
C GLU A 138 -12.56 4.02 14.61
N ASN A 139 -11.40 3.36 14.60
CA ASN A 139 -10.25 3.79 15.40
C ASN A 139 -9.71 5.12 14.89
N LEU A 140 -9.58 5.29 13.57
CA LEU A 140 -9.19 6.56 12.95
C LEU A 140 -10.07 7.70 13.44
N MET A 141 -11.39 7.53 13.38
CA MET A 141 -12.33 8.57 13.81
C MET A 141 -12.26 8.84 15.31
N SER A 142 -12.05 7.80 16.12
CA SER A 142 -11.84 7.95 17.56
C SER A 142 -10.59 8.78 17.84
N TYR A 143 -9.45 8.44 17.23
CA TYR A 143 -8.21 9.21 17.38
C TYR A 143 -8.34 10.64 16.87
N TYR A 144 -8.93 10.84 15.68
CA TYR A 144 -9.11 12.16 15.09
C TYR A 144 -9.89 13.10 16.01
N LYS A 145 -11.02 12.63 16.57
CA LYS A 145 -11.84 13.40 17.51
C LYS A 145 -11.10 13.68 18.82
N LEU A 146 -10.38 12.70 19.35
CA LEU A 146 -9.57 12.89 20.56
C LEU A 146 -8.50 13.95 20.36
N PHE A 147 -7.76 13.90 19.25
CA PHE A 147 -6.80 14.93 18.93
C PHE A 147 -7.46 16.31 18.81
N LYS A 148 -8.55 16.46 18.04
CA LYS A 148 -9.24 17.77 17.94
C LYS A 148 -9.67 18.30 19.30
N ASN A 149 -10.22 17.44 20.16
CA ASN A 149 -10.65 17.83 21.50
C ASN A 149 -9.49 18.33 22.38
N LYS A 150 -8.30 17.73 22.24
CA LYS A 150 -7.09 18.12 22.97
C LYS A 150 -6.39 19.36 22.39
N LYS A 151 -6.83 19.85 21.21
CA LYS A 151 -6.29 21.05 20.54
C LYS A 151 -4.76 21.06 20.43
N PRO A 152 -4.15 20.10 19.72
CA PRO A 152 -2.71 20.02 19.54
C PRO A 152 -2.12 21.29 18.93
N PRO A 153 -0.85 21.61 19.20
CA PRO A 153 -0.16 22.74 18.59
C PRO A 153 0.25 22.47 17.12
N PHE A 154 -0.24 21.39 16.50
CA PHE A 154 0.09 20.97 15.14
C PHE A 154 -1.16 20.58 14.36
N LYS A 155 -1.07 20.68 13.03
CA LYS A 155 -2.15 20.30 12.12
C LYS A 155 -2.25 18.79 12.00
N ILE A 156 -3.48 18.29 11.91
CA ILE A 156 -3.76 16.86 11.74
C ILE A 156 -4.67 16.73 10.53
N ALA A 157 -4.33 15.78 9.67
CA ALA A 157 -5.16 15.34 8.56
C ALA A 157 -5.28 13.83 8.61
N ALA A 158 -6.37 13.29 8.09
CA ALA A 158 -6.59 11.87 7.99
C ALA A 158 -7.19 11.52 6.62
N ILE A 159 -6.83 10.37 6.10
CA ILE A 159 -7.37 9.84 4.85
C ILE A 159 -7.62 8.36 5.02
N PHE A 160 -8.75 7.90 4.50
CA PHE A 160 -9.08 6.49 4.41
C PHE A 160 -9.97 6.24 3.21
N HIS A 161 -9.96 5.00 2.74
CA HIS A 161 -10.86 4.54 1.71
C HIS A 161 -11.43 3.18 2.14
N GLU A 162 -12.73 2.99 1.94
CA GLU A 162 -13.40 1.74 2.27
C GLU A 162 -13.24 0.77 1.10
N LEU A 163 -12.46 -0.28 1.32
CA LEU A 163 -12.32 -1.39 0.39
C LEU A 163 -13.02 -2.59 1.01
N GLU A 164 -14.17 -3.03 0.48
CA GLU A 164 -14.56 -4.42 0.64
C GLU A 164 -13.68 -5.25 -0.30
N LEU A 165 -12.82 -6.07 0.31
CA LEU A 165 -12.35 -7.29 -0.36
C LEU A 165 -13.56 -8.21 -0.40
N GLN A 166 -14.20 -8.38 -1.56
CA GLN A 166 -15.04 -9.57 -1.73
C GLN A 166 -14.13 -10.76 -1.45
N ASP A 167 -14.55 -11.63 -0.52
CA ASP A 167 -13.90 -12.91 -0.30
C ASP A 167 -13.71 -13.56 -1.67
N LEU A 168 -12.45 -13.71 -2.08
CA LEU A 168 -12.11 -14.49 -3.24
C LEU A 168 -12.61 -15.89 -2.94
N ASP A 169 -13.56 -16.40 -3.74
CA ASP A 169 -13.93 -17.80 -3.73
C ASP A 169 -12.64 -18.61 -3.70
N LYS A 170 -12.44 -19.39 -2.62
CA LYS A 170 -11.24 -20.20 -2.37
C LYS A 170 -11.02 -21.30 -3.42
N THR A 171 -11.81 -21.33 -4.49
CA THR A 171 -11.87 -22.38 -5.50
C THR A 171 -11.41 -21.93 -6.89
N ASP A 172 -11.38 -20.63 -7.21
CA ASP A 172 -10.94 -20.15 -8.53
C ASP A 172 -9.60 -19.40 -8.47
N ASN A 173 -8.54 -20.22 -8.42
CA ASN A 173 -7.15 -19.81 -8.60
C ASN A 173 -6.96 -19.19 -9.99
N LEU A 174 -6.89 -17.86 -10.08
CA LEU A 174 -6.10 -17.04 -11.05
C LEU A 174 -6.64 -15.61 -11.23
N ASN A 175 -7.80 -15.28 -10.66
CA ASN A 175 -8.42 -13.96 -10.80
C ASN A 175 -8.24 -13.13 -9.52
N PHE A 176 -7.06 -12.55 -9.32
CA PHE A 176 -6.94 -11.34 -8.49
C PHE A 176 -7.45 -10.14 -9.29
N THR A 177 -8.73 -10.14 -9.59
CA THR A 177 -9.44 -8.94 -10.04
C THR A 177 -10.20 -8.48 -8.83
N THR A 178 -9.60 -7.57 -8.05
CA THR A 178 -10.33 -6.90 -6.96
C THR A 178 -11.47 -6.14 -7.63
N LYS A 179 -12.67 -6.74 -7.71
CA LYS A 179 -13.88 -6.00 -8.00
C LYS A 179 -14.14 -5.12 -6.78
N GLN A 180 -13.53 -3.94 -6.81
CA GLN A 180 -13.79 -2.90 -5.83
C GLN A 180 -15.23 -2.44 -6.07
N LYS A 181 -16.16 -2.96 -5.28
CA LYS A 181 -17.52 -2.43 -5.25
C LYS A 181 -17.51 -1.31 -4.22
N GLN A 182 -17.63 -0.06 -4.67
CA GLN A 182 -17.91 1.04 -3.76
C GLN A 182 -19.29 0.82 -3.18
N ILE A 183 -19.36 0.42 -1.91
CA ILE A 183 -20.59 0.51 -1.14
C ILE A 183 -20.60 1.87 -0.48
N LYS A 184 -21.68 2.63 -0.67
CA LYS A 184 -21.89 3.91 0.00
C LYS A 184 -22.23 3.66 1.46
N ASN A 185 -21.21 3.62 2.31
CA ASN A 185 -21.42 3.73 3.74
C ASN A 185 -21.59 5.21 4.09
N HIS A 186 -22.85 5.66 4.19
CA HIS A 186 -23.16 7.06 4.46
C HIS A 186 -22.50 7.63 5.72
N LYS A 187 -22.17 6.78 6.71
CA LYS A 187 -21.43 7.22 7.90
C LYS A 187 -19.99 7.56 7.57
N ASN A 188 -19.31 6.75 6.76
CA ASN A 188 -17.92 6.95 6.38
C ASN A 188 -17.76 8.12 5.38
N GLU A 189 -18.71 8.31 4.47
CA GLU A 189 -18.75 9.50 3.61
C GLU A 189 -18.87 10.79 4.44
N LYS A 190 -19.76 10.80 5.45
CA LYS A 190 -19.90 11.94 6.38
C LYS A 190 -18.64 12.18 7.18
N ASN A 191 -18.02 11.14 7.71
CA ASN A 191 -16.76 11.22 8.45
C ASN A 191 -15.63 11.81 7.58
N LEU A 192 -15.51 11.37 6.32
CA LEU A 192 -14.50 11.89 5.41
C LEU A 192 -14.79 13.35 5.04
N ALA A 193 -16.05 13.71 4.81
CA ALA A 193 -16.46 15.08 4.57
C ALA A 193 -16.16 16.00 5.78
N GLU A 194 -16.36 15.52 7.01
CA GLU A 194 -15.98 16.23 8.24
C GLU A 194 -14.47 16.55 8.23
N ILE A 195 -13.62 15.55 7.96
CA ILE A 195 -12.16 15.72 7.92
C ILE A 195 -11.73 16.67 6.79
N ILE A 196 -12.34 16.57 5.60
CA ILE A 196 -12.01 17.44 4.46
C ILE A 196 -12.42 18.89 4.75
N ASN A 197 -13.59 19.11 5.33
CA ASN A 197 -14.06 20.46 5.69
C ASN A 197 -13.22 21.09 6.80
N ASP A 198 -12.65 20.30 7.71
CA ASP A 198 -11.70 20.80 8.71
C ASP A 198 -10.35 21.23 8.11
N TYR A 199 -9.99 20.67 6.95
CA TYR A 199 -8.73 20.95 6.27
C TYR A 199 -8.80 22.20 5.39
N ASN A 200 -9.96 22.42 4.73
CA ASN A 200 -10.22 23.54 3.84
C ASN A 200 -10.48 24.84 4.61
#